data_AF-A0A9P6MG83-F1
#
_entry.id   AF-A0A9P6MG83-F1
#
_cell.length_a   1.000
_cell.length_b   1.000
_cell.length_c   1.000
_cell.angle_alpha   90.00
_cell.angle_beta   90.00
_cell.angle_gamma   90.00
#
_symmetry.space_group_name_H-M   'P 1'
#
loop_
_entity.id
_entity.type
_entity.pdbx_description
1 polymer ?
#
loop_
_entity_poly.entity_id
_entity_poly.type
_entity_poly.pdbx_seq_one_letter_code
_entity_poly.pdbx_strand_id
1 'polypeptide(L)'
;MVSNTIALFIPLRMLYLSNYYKLQSDVRFQVHLDTLLIPERTMLSETRACLGLDERSPRSNPHQPSREFLESFLASEDRLANIPEESGALESDGTYTLKGEWIEALEDPKQMNGEAKRSNVVLLYAHGGGHVFCSAKFHRQLVTRMLLEFGPGARAFVMEYRLAPEDPFPAAIHDTYAAYLYLTQPNHEAITLAQDGVKSKHHTTPIDPKDIVLAGDSAGAGVIIAFQLYIRDYVQPVVPELEMPPATVLMSAWTDISTSMPSATNRRSFCYTPSPMGVNPFVKKKEFYAFPK
;
A
#
# COMPACT_ATOMS: atom_id res chain seq x y z
N MET A 1 -32.68 -15.69 29.73
CA MET A 1 -32.71 -14.69 28.64
C MET A 1 -31.91 -13.49 29.09
N VAL A 2 -30.64 -13.40 28.69
CA VAL A 2 -29.84 -12.18 28.85
C VAL A 2 -29.22 -11.90 27.50
N SER A 3 -29.69 -10.82 26.87
CA SER A 3 -29.26 -10.31 25.58
C SER A 3 -27.87 -9.71 25.74
N ASN A 4 -26.85 -10.33 25.15
CA ASN A 4 -25.52 -9.73 25.02
C ASN A 4 -25.47 -8.88 23.74
N THR A 5 -25.96 -7.65 23.86
CA THR A 5 -25.71 -6.61 22.87
C THR A 5 -24.35 -6.00 23.20
N ILE A 6 -23.31 -6.39 22.47
CA ILE A 6 -22.02 -5.69 22.49
C ILE A 6 -22.24 -4.35 21.78
N ALA A 7 -22.57 -3.32 22.56
CA ALA A 7 -22.53 -1.95 22.07
C ALA A 7 -21.05 -1.57 21.89
N LEU A 8 -20.56 -1.64 20.64
CA LEU A 8 -19.34 -0.94 20.26
C LEU A 8 -19.59 0.57 20.47
N PHE A 9 -19.10 1.09 21.58
CA PHE A 9 -19.01 2.53 21.81
C PHE A 9 -17.92 3.07 20.87
N ILE A 10 -18.30 3.34 19.62
CA ILE A 10 -17.53 4.20 18.73
C ILE A 10 -17.82 5.63 19.21
N PRO A 11 -16.86 6.37 19.79
CA PRO A 11 -17.09 7.74 20.23
C PRO A 11 -17.67 8.55 19.06
N LEU A 12 -18.67 9.41 19.25
CA LEU A 12 -19.24 10.23 18.16
C LEU A 12 -18.17 11.06 17.40
N ARG A 13 -17.02 11.33 18.02
CA ARG A 13 -15.82 11.92 17.36
C ARG A 13 -15.28 11.06 16.20
N MET A 14 -15.49 9.75 16.20
CA MET A 14 -15.12 8.83 15.11
C MET A 14 -16.13 8.82 13.95
N LEU A 15 -17.27 9.50 14.04
CA LEU A 15 -18.26 9.55 12.94
C LEU A 15 -18.16 10.85 12.12
N TYR A 16 -17.59 11.91 12.68
CA TYR A 16 -17.31 13.15 11.96
C TYR A 16 -15.80 13.30 11.72
N LEU A 17 -15.36 13.23 10.47
CA LEU A 17 -14.05 13.75 10.11
C LEU A 17 -14.03 15.23 10.47
N SER A 18 -13.11 15.60 11.36
CA SER A 18 -12.88 17.01 11.60
C SER A 18 -12.43 17.67 10.29
N ASN A 19 -12.94 18.86 10.00
CA ASN A 19 -12.56 19.61 8.79
C ASN A 19 -11.14 20.21 8.89
N TYR A 20 -10.34 19.80 9.89
CA TYR A 20 -9.04 20.37 10.19
C TYR A 20 -7.92 19.59 9.53
N TYR A 21 -8.00 19.44 8.22
CA TYR A 21 -6.91 18.90 7.42
C TYR A 21 -6.80 19.65 6.09
N LYS A 22 -5.60 19.68 5.54
CA LYS A 22 -5.34 20.18 4.19
C LYS A 22 -5.09 19.00 3.28
N LEU A 23 -5.80 18.97 2.15
CA LEU A 23 -5.63 17.97 1.10
C LEU A 23 -4.99 18.61 -0.12
N GLN A 24 -4.00 17.92 -0.65
CA GLN A 24 -3.39 18.20 -1.94
C GLN A 24 -3.43 16.91 -2.75
N SER A 25 -4.51 16.80 -3.53
CA SER A 25 -4.69 15.73 -4.50
C SER A 25 -3.89 15.99 -5.78
N ASP A 26 -3.77 14.94 -6.60
CA ASP A 26 -3.20 15.01 -7.95
C ASP A 26 -1.70 15.38 -7.97
N VAL A 27 -0.94 14.86 -7.01
CA VAL A 27 0.53 14.94 -7.02
C VAL A 27 1.03 13.90 -8.02
N ARG A 28 1.81 14.32 -9.04
CA ARG A 28 2.28 13.42 -10.11
C ARG A 28 3.73 13.63 -10.48
N PHE A 29 4.59 12.65 -10.30
CA PHE A 29 6.00 12.74 -10.72
C PHE A 29 6.36 11.57 -11.62
N GLN A 30 7.29 11.81 -12.55
CA GLN A 30 7.80 10.77 -13.42
C GLN A 30 8.87 9.96 -12.70
N VAL A 31 8.79 8.65 -12.86
CA VAL A 31 9.77 7.69 -12.37
C VAL A 31 10.47 7.09 -13.57
N HIS A 32 11.80 7.17 -13.58
CA HIS A 32 12.65 6.57 -14.60
C HIS A 32 13.03 5.17 -14.13
N LEU A 33 12.45 4.13 -14.74
CA LEU A 33 12.64 2.76 -14.27
C LEU A 33 14.10 2.29 -14.44
N ASP A 34 14.77 2.76 -15.49
CA ASP A 34 16.14 2.39 -15.84
C ASP A 34 17.20 2.90 -14.84
N THR A 35 16.90 3.98 -14.12
CA THR A 35 17.78 4.59 -13.12
C THR A 35 17.35 4.27 -11.69
N LEU A 36 16.16 3.71 -11.51
CA LEU A 36 15.78 3.12 -10.24
C LEU A 36 16.66 1.90 -10.01
N LEU A 37 17.44 1.89 -8.92
CA LEU A 37 18.25 0.73 -8.56
C LEU A 37 17.31 -0.49 -8.41
N ILE A 38 17.34 -1.37 -9.41
CA ILE A 38 16.65 -2.66 -9.43
C ILE A 38 17.78 -3.70 -9.49
N PRO A 39 18.13 -4.32 -8.35
CA PRO A 39 19.11 -5.40 -8.32
C PRO A 39 18.72 -6.47 -9.32
N GLU A 40 19.72 -7.07 -9.97
CA GLU A 40 19.51 -8.27 -10.79
C GLU A 40 18.75 -9.30 -9.96
N ARG A 41 17.54 -9.64 -10.41
CA ARG A 41 16.75 -10.65 -9.73
C ARG A 41 17.44 -11.99 -9.91
N THR A 42 17.56 -12.74 -8.81
CA THR A 42 17.46 -14.19 -8.86
C THR A 42 16.24 -14.52 -9.73
N MET A 43 16.42 -15.27 -10.82
CA MET A 43 15.31 -15.54 -11.72
C MET A 43 14.16 -16.18 -10.94
N LEU A 44 12.91 -15.96 -11.38
CA LEU A 44 11.76 -16.56 -10.72
C LEU A 44 11.88 -18.10 -10.66
N SER A 45 12.57 -18.70 -11.64
CA SER A 45 12.97 -20.11 -11.68
C SER A 45 13.89 -20.50 -10.52
N GLU A 46 14.90 -19.68 -10.21
CA GLU A 46 15.84 -19.89 -9.11
C GLU A 46 15.15 -19.69 -7.74
N THR A 47 14.26 -18.71 -7.63
CA THR A 47 13.42 -18.51 -6.43
C THR A 47 12.48 -19.70 -6.22
N ARG A 48 11.83 -20.19 -7.29
CA ARG A 48 10.97 -21.38 -7.28
C ARG A 48 11.76 -22.64 -6.91
N ALA A 49 12.97 -22.80 -7.43
CA ALA A 49 13.85 -23.91 -7.08
C ALA A 49 14.23 -23.88 -5.59
N CYS A 50 14.57 -22.70 -5.04
CA CYS A 50 14.85 -22.54 -3.61
C CYS A 50 13.63 -22.85 -2.72
N LEU A 51 12.42 -22.55 -3.20
CA LEU A 51 11.17 -22.83 -2.49
C LEU A 51 10.59 -24.22 -2.78
N GLY A 52 11.22 -25.03 -3.63
CA GLY A 52 10.75 -26.38 -4.01
C GLY A 52 9.48 -26.40 -4.87
N LEU A 53 9.18 -25.32 -5.60
CA LEU A 53 7.97 -25.17 -6.42
C LEU A 53 8.26 -25.56 -7.89
N ASP A 54 7.99 -26.80 -8.26
CA ASP A 54 8.21 -27.32 -9.62
C ASP A 54 7.16 -26.80 -10.63
N GLU A 55 7.55 -26.54 -11.89
CA GLU A 55 6.79 -25.77 -12.91
C GLU A 55 5.47 -26.41 -13.41
N ARG A 56 5.07 -27.55 -12.87
CA ARG A 56 4.09 -28.45 -13.53
C ARG A 56 2.62 -28.16 -13.25
N SER A 57 2.26 -27.07 -12.59
CA SER A 57 0.85 -26.74 -12.29
C SER A 57 0.42 -25.42 -12.96
N PRO A 58 -0.45 -25.48 -13.98
CA PRO A 58 -1.04 -24.29 -14.61
C PRO A 58 -1.87 -23.42 -13.66
N ARG A 59 -2.24 -23.95 -12.48
CA ARG A 59 -3.09 -23.26 -11.48
C ARG A 59 -2.32 -22.42 -10.47
N SER A 60 -0.99 -22.43 -10.53
CA SER A 60 -0.10 -21.69 -9.64
C SER A 60 0.71 -20.63 -10.39
N ASN A 61 0.30 -20.28 -11.61
CA ASN A 61 0.92 -19.21 -12.37
C ASN A 61 0.27 -17.86 -11.99
N PRO A 62 0.94 -16.98 -11.23
CA PRO A 62 0.39 -15.68 -10.85
C PRO A 62 0.14 -14.74 -12.04
N HIS A 63 0.67 -15.07 -13.23
CA HIS A 63 0.38 -14.36 -14.48
C HIS A 63 -0.78 -14.96 -15.29
N GLN A 64 -1.38 -16.08 -14.83
CA GLN A 64 -2.55 -16.70 -15.46
C GLN A 64 -3.57 -17.10 -14.38
N PRO A 65 -4.29 -16.13 -13.78
CA PRO A 65 -5.36 -16.44 -12.83
C PRO A 65 -6.39 -17.37 -13.48
N SER A 66 -6.91 -18.34 -12.71
CA SER A 66 -7.91 -19.25 -13.27
C SER A 66 -9.17 -18.49 -13.65
N ARG A 67 -9.88 -18.98 -14.67
CA ARG A 67 -11.13 -18.39 -15.14
C ARG A 67 -12.16 -18.27 -14.01
N GLU A 68 -12.18 -19.22 -13.07
CA GLU A 68 -13.07 -19.17 -11.91
C GLU A 68 -12.69 -18.05 -10.91
N PHE A 69 -11.40 -17.74 -10.76
CA PHE A 69 -10.95 -16.61 -9.94
C PHE A 69 -11.42 -15.28 -10.55
N LEU A 70 -11.20 -15.07 -11.86
CA LEU A 70 -11.66 -13.87 -12.56
C LEU A 70 -13.19 -13.74 -12.53
N GLU A 71 -13.93 -14.82 -12.76
CA GLU A 71 -15.40 -14.83 -12.72
C GLU A 71 -15.92 -14.54 -11.30
N SER A 72 -15.23 -14.98 -10.24
CA SER A 72 -15.61 -14.63 -8.85
C SER A 72 -15.43 -13.15 -8.52
N PHE A 73 -14.49 -12.47 -9.18
CA PHE A 73 -14.28 -11.02 -9.06
C PHE A 73 -15.32 -10.22 -9.85
N LEU A 74 -15.80 -10.75 -10.98
CA LEU A 74 -16.75 -10.08 -11.87
C LEU A 74 -18.21 -10.30 -11.50
N ALA A 75 -18.51 -11.27 -10.62
CA ALA A 75 -19.87 -11.65 -10.24
C ALA A 75 -20.54 -10.73 -9.19
N SER A 76 -19.82 -9.77 -8.59
CA SER A 76 -20.45 -8.77 -7.73
C SER A 76 -21.07 -7.65 -8.57
N GLU A 77 -22.39 -7.48 -8.47
CA GLU A 77 -23.13 -6.40 -9.17
C GLU A 77 -22.71 -4.98 -8.74
N ASP A 78 -21.91 -4.84 -7.69
CA ASP A 78 -21.20 -3.62 -7.34
C ASP A 78 -20.03 -3.43 -8.31
N ARG A 79 -20.32 -2.72 -9.40
CA ARG A 79 -19.37 -2.29 -10.43
C ARG A 79 -18.06 -1.83 -9.79
N LEU A 80 -16.96 -2.44 -10.26
CA LEU A 80 -15.56 -2.04 -10.14
C LEU A 80 -15.40 -0.51 -10.07
N ALA A 81 -15.57 0.07 -8.88
CA ALA A 81 -15.07 1.38 -8.59
C ALA A 81 -13.60 1.19 -8.22
N ASN A 82 -12.71 1.86 -8.95
CA ASN A 82 -11.29 2.08 -8.62
C ASN A 82 -10.25 1.14 -9.26
N ILE A 83 -10.38 0.78 -10.54
CA ILE A 83 -9.15 0.62 -11.35
C ILE A 83 -8.86 2.00 -11.94
N PRO A 84 -7.76 2.68 -11.57
CA PRO A 84 -7.35 3.90 -12.27
C PRO A 84 -7.12 3.56 -13.75
N GLU A 85 -7.74 4.29 -14.69
CA GLU A 85 -7.57 4.06 -16.14
C GLU A 85 -6.11 4.19 -16.63
N GLU A 86 -5.22 4.74 -15.79
CA GLU A 86 -3.84 5.12 -16.13
C GLU A 86 -2.76 4.51 -15.22
N SER A 87 -3.03 3.42 -14.49
CA SER A 87 -1.96 2.77 -13.71
C SER A 87 -1.02 1.99 -14.63
N GLY A 88 0.20 2.53 -14.81
CA GLY A 88 1.43 1.78 -15.09
C GLY A 88 1.76 1.36 -16.52
N ALA A 89 1.18 2.01 -17.52
CA ALA A 89 1.81 1.96 -18.85
C ALA A 89 3.17 2.69 -18.78
N LEU A 90 4.23 2.01 -19.20
CA LEU A 90 5.50 2.68 -19.47
C LEU A 90 5.33 3.57 -20.70
N GLU A 91 5.77 4.81 -20.58
CA GLU A 91 5.91 5.72 -21.69
C GLU A 91 7.01 5.24 -22.64
N SER A 92 7.04 5.78 -23.86
CA SER A 92 8.00 5.38 -24.90
C SER A 92 9.46 5.64 -24.53
N ASP A 93 9.71 6.46 -23.52
CA ASP A 93 11.03 6.79 -22.97
C ASP A 93 11.42 5.95 -21.73
N GLY A 94 10.63 4.94 -21.37
CA GLY A 94 10.91 4.06 -20.24
C GLY A 94 10.50 4.64 -18.87
N THR A 95 9.79 5.77 -18.87
CA THR A 95 9.25 6.37 -17.65
C THR A 95 7.82 5.93 -17.36
N TYR A 96 7.36 6.15 -16.13
CA TYR A 96 5.94 6.10 -15.80
C TYR A 96 5.60 7.16 -14.75
N THR A 97 4.35 7.62 -14.75
CA THR A 97 3.87 8.59 -13.76
C THR A 97 3.40 7.89 -12.50
N LEU A 98 4.08 8.16 -11.37
CA LEU A 98 3.58 7.79 -10.05
C LEU A 98 2.74 8.94 -9.47
N LYS A 99 1.55 8.58 -8.97
CA LYS A 99 0.59 9.52 -8.39
C LYS A 99 0.53 9.38 -6.88
N GLY A 100 0.01 10.40 -6.22
CA GLY A 100 -0.29 10.34 -4.79
C GLY A 100 -1.01 11.57 -4.27
N GLU A 101 -1.24 11.57 -2.96
CA GLU A 101 -1.92 12.65 -2.27
C GLU A 101 -1.22 13.05 -0.99
N TRP A 102 -1.10 14.36 -0.80
CA TRP A 102 -0.65 14.93 0.45
C TRP A 102 -1.85 15.24 1.34
N ILE A 103 -1.78 14.77 2.58
CA ILE A 103 -2.73 15.10 3.65
C ILE A 103 -1.92 15.71 4.79
N GLU A 104 -2.35 16.86 5.31
CA GLU A 104 -1.73 17.52 6.47
C GLU A 104 -2.78 17.73 7.56
N ALA A 105 -2.50 17.30 8.79
CA ALA A 105 -3.32 17.63 9.94
C ALA A 105 -3.14 19.10 10.33
N LEU A 106 -4.25 19.83 10.44
CA LEU A 106 -4.27 21.21 10.88
C LEU A 106 -4.67 21.29 12.36
N GLU A 107 -4.30 22.40 12.99
CA GLU A 107 -4.72 22.69 14.36
C GLU A 107 -6.23 22.96 14.39
N ASP A 108 -6.92 22.44 15.41
CA ASP A 108 -8.31 22.80 15.67
C ASP A 108 -8.34 24.27 16.12
N PRO A 109 -9.00 25.18 15.37
CA PRO A 109 -9.10 26.60 15.73
C PRO A 109 -9.69 26.85 17.12
N LYS A 110 -10.46 25.91 17.66
CA LYS A 110 -11.00 25.99 19.03
C LYS A 110 -9.96 25.67 20.11
N GLN A 111 -8.88 25.00 19.73
CA GLN A 111 -7.77 24.60 20.58
C GLN A 111 -6.49 25.42 20.29
N MET A 112 -6.55 26.36 19.33
CA MET A 112 -5.47 27.29 19.03
C MET A 112 -5.16 28.18 20.23
N ASN A 113 -4.13 27.80 20.98
CA ASN A 113 -3.53 28.62 22.02
C ASN A 113 -2.14 29.14 21.63
N GLY A 114 -1.64 28.78 20.43
CA GLY A 114 -0.31 29.17 19.95
C GLY A 114 0.84 28.39 20.58
N GLU A 115 0.56 27.43 21.45
CA GLU A 115 1.53 26.62 22.19
C GLU A 115 1.58 25.16 21.72
N ALA A 116 0.68 24.75 20.82
CA ALA A 116 0.65 23.39 20.29
C ALA A 116 1.95 23.07 19.53
N LYS A 117 2.75 22.16 20.08
CA LYS A 117 3.95 21.65 19.42
C LYS A 117 3.55 20.98 18.11
N ARG A 118 3.97 21.56 16.98
CA ARG A 118 3.73 20.96 15.66
C ARG A 118 4.55 19.68 15.51
N SER A 119 3.92 18.67 14.93
CA SER A 119 4.55 17.42 14.54
C SER A 119 5.31 17.61 13.22
N ASN A 120 6.49 17.01 13.12
CA ASN A 120 7.26 16.93 11.89
C ASN A 120 7.06 15.61 11.14
N VAL A 121 6.27 14.70 11.72
CA VAL A 121 6.06 13.34 11.19
C VAL A 121 5.47 13.38 9.79
N VAL A 122 6.06 12.59 8.89
CA VAL A 122 5.58 12.33 7.53
C VAL A 122 5.31 10.84 7.36
N LEU A 123 4.06 10.47 7.12
CA LEU A 123 3.68 9.11 6.79
C LEU A 123 3.89 8.86 5.30
N LEU A 124 4.71 7.88 4.93
CA LEU A 124 4.66 7.27 3.61
C LEU A 124 3.66 6.11 3.68
N TYR A 125 2.48 6.29 3.08
CA TYR A 125 1.36 5.38 3.26
C TYR A 125 1.05 4.55 2.01
N ALA A 126 1.09 3.22 2.15
CA ALA A 126 0.62 2.24 1.17
C ALA A 126 -0.78 1.75 1.53
N HIS A 127 -1.76 2.01 0.65
CA HIS A 127 -3.14 1.62 0.90
C HIS A 127 -3.38 0.11 0.81
N GLY A 128 -4.38 -0.39 1.55
CA GLY A 128 -4.91 -1.74 1.36
C GLY A 128 -5.73 -1.88 0.08
N GLY A 129 -6.19 -3.11 -0.20
CA GLY A 129 -6.97 -3.42 -1.41
C GLY A 129 -6.55 -4.68 -2.15
N GLY A 130 -5.83 -5.60 -1.49
CA GLY A 130 -5.47 -6.89 -2.09
C GLY A 130 -4.54 -6.79 -3.31
N HIS A 131 -3.81 -5.67 -3.46
CA HIS A 131 -3.00 -5.31 -4.64
C HIS A 131 -3.77 -5.03 -5.93
N VAL A 132 -5.11 -5.05 -5.90
CA VAL A 132 -5.97 -4.92 -7.09
C VAL A 132 -7.07 -3.87 -6.95
N PHE A 133 -7.26 -3.33 -5.74
CA PHE A 133 -8.34 -2.39 -5.42
C PHE A 133 -7.85 -1.16 -4.67
N CYS A 134 -8.79 -0.21 -4.53
CA CYS A 134 -8.68 1.01 -3.76
C CYS A 134 -7.71 2.02 -4.36
N SER A 135 -7.56 3.15 -3.67
CA SER A 135 -6.74 4.28 -4.08
C SER A 135 -6.37 5.11 -2.87
N ALA A 136 -5.50 6.10 -3.06
CA ALA A 136 -5.22 7.12 -2.06
C ALA A 136 -6.51 7.82 -1.61
N LYS A 137 -7.39 8.15 -2.58
CA LYS A 137 -8.70 8.74 -2.32
C LYS A 137 -9.57 7.90 -1.38
N PHE A 138 -9.59 6.58 -1.58
CA PHE A 138 -10.38 5.67 -0.76
C PHE A 138 -9.89 5.65 0.70
N HIS A 139 -8.58 5.75 0.92
CA HIS A 139 -7.97 5.68 2.24
C HIS A 139 -7.81 7.03 2.96
N ARG A 140 -8.14 8.15 2.31
CA ARG A 140 -8.05 9.51 2.89
C ARG A 140 -8.62 9.58 4.30
N GLN A 141 -9.83 9.06 4.51
CA GLN A 141 -10.50 9.17 5.80
C GLN A 141 -9.74 8.47 6.93
N LEU A 142 -9.18 7.29 6.65
CA LEU A 142 -8.37 6.53 7.59
C LEU A 142 -7.08 7.29 7.90
N VAL A 143 -6.37 7.73 6.85
CA VAL A 143 -5.09 8.43 6.98
C VAL A 143 -5.24 9.76 7.70
N THR A 144 -6.24 10.57 7.34
CA THR A 144 -6.54 11.85 8.03
C THR A 144 -6.74 11.63 9.53
N ARG A 145 -7.44 10.56 9.94
CA ARG A 145 -7.64 10.27 11.37
C ARG A 145 -6.33 9.94 12.07
N MET A 146 -5.46 9.13 11.47
CA MET A 146 -4.14 8.86 12.03
C MET A 146 -3.32 10.15 12.20
N LEU A 147 -3.33 11.03 11.20
CA LEU A 147 -2.60 12.30 11.29
C LEU A 147 -3.13 13.22 12.39
N LEU A 148 -4.45 13.27 12.60
CA LEU A 148 -5.04 14.06 13.68
C LEU A 148 -4.62 13.55 15.07
N GLU A 149 -4.37 12.25 15.23
CA GLU A 149 -3.82 11.67 16.47
C GLU A 149 -2.32 11.98 16.65
N PHE A 150 -1.54 12.09 15.57
CA PHE A 150 -0.15 12.56 15.64
C PHE A 150 -0.03 14.07 15.92
N GLY A 151 -1.12 14.80 15.72
CA GLY A 151 -1.25 16.21 16.04
C GLY A 151 -0.96 17.15 14.86
N PRO A 152 -1.17 18.46 15.07
CA PRO A 152 -1.04 19.47 14.02
C PRO A 152 0.35 19.47 13.38
N GLY A 153 0.41 19.57 12.05
CA GLY A 153 1.66 19.53 11.28
C GLY A 153 2.10 18.14 10.82
N ALA A 154 1.52 17.06 11.36
CA ALA A 154 1.73 15.73 10.83
C ALA A 154 1.19 15.65 9.39
N ARG A 155 1.97 15.03 8.50
CA ARG A 155 1.65 14.89 7.08
C ARG A 155 1.63 13.42 6.67
N ALA A 156 0.91 13.09 5.62
CA ALA A 156 1.00 11.82 4.92
C ALA A 156 1.12 12.06 3.43
N PHE A 157 2.03 11.33 2.79
CA PHE A 157 2.00 11.06 1.36
C PHE A 157 1.39 9.68 1.14
N VAL A 158 0.16 9.64 0.64
CA VAL A 158 -0.54 8.41 0.29
C VAL A 158 -0.27 8.11 -1.18
N MET A 159 0.55 7.10 -1.44
CA MET A 159 0.95 6.77 -2.81
C MET A 159 -0.14 5.97 -3.53
N GLU A 160 -0.37 6.29 -4.79
CA GLU A 160 -1.17 5.48 -5.71
C GLU A 160 -0.22 4.54 -6.46
N TYR A 161 0.24 3.52 -5.75
CA TYR A 161 1.12 2.51 -6.33
C TYR A 161 0.36 1.66 -7.37
N ARG A 162 1.08 1.16 -8.37
CA ARG A 162 0.51 0.39 -9.46
C ARG A 162 -0.07 -0.94 -8.99
N LEU A 163 -1.22 -1.31 -9.56
CA LEU A 163 -2.04 -2.43 -9.12
C LEU A 163 -1.99 -3.56 -10.14
N ALA A 164 -2.20 -4.79 -9.65
CA ALA A 164 -2.41 -5.94 -10.49
C ALA A 164 -3.87 -5.95 -11.02
N PRO A 165 -4.15 -6.59 -12.16
CA PRO A 165 -3.23 -7.38 -12.99
C PRO A 165 -2.34 -6.59 -13.95
N GLU A 166 -2.58 -5.29 -14.14
CA GLU A 166 -1.86 -4.43 -15.09
C GLU A 166 -0.36 -4.37 -14.75
N ASP A 167 -0.05 -4.17 -13.48
CA ASP A 167 1.31 -4.14 -12.95
C ASP A 167 1.48 -5.16 -11.82
N PRO A 168 1.85 -6.40 -12.15
CA PRO A 168 2.02 -7.44 -11.15
C PRO A 168 3.24 -7.17 -10.25
N PHE A 169 3.40 -8.02 -9.23
CA PHE A 169 4.58 -8.04 -8.39
C PHE A 169 5.87 -7.98 -9.25
N PRO A 170 6.85 -7.11 -8.90
CA PRO A 170 6.98 -6.31 -7.68
C PRO A 170 6.69 -4.80 -7.87
N ALA A 171 5.85 -4.42 -8.82
CA ALA A 171 5.63 -3.01 -9.17
C ALA A 171 5.35 -2.10 -7.96
N ALA A 172 4.44 -2.52 -7.07
CA ALA A 172 4.12 -1.79 -5.85
C ALA A 172 5.34 -1.52 -4.93
N ILE A 173 6.33 -2.43 -4.88
CA ILE A 173 7.55 -2.27 -4.08
C ILE A 173 8.45 -1.22 -4.73
N HIS A 174 8.60 -1.27 -6.05
CA HIS A 174 9.38 -0.27 -6.80
C HIS A 174 8.74 1.12 -6.68
N ASP A 175 7.41 1.21 -6.71
CA ASP A 175 6.69 2.46 -6.52
C ASP A 175 6.83 3.00 -5.10
N THR A 176 6.90 2.11 -4.10
CA THR A 176 7.20 2.51 -2.71
C THR A 176 8.61 3.09 -2.63
N TYR A 177 9.57 2.49 -3.33
CA TYR A 177 10.93 3.00 -3.39
C TYR A 177 11.01 4.36 -4.11
N ALA A 178 10.34 4.50 -5.25
CA ALA A 178 10.24 5.76 -5.96
C ALA A 178 9.56 6.85 -5.12
N ALA A 179 8.48 6.51 -4.39
CA ALA A 179 7.84 7.41 -3.44
C ALA A 179 8.77 7.80 -2.29
N TYR A 180 9.60 6.88 -1.81
CA TYR A 180 10.58 7.19 -0.77
C TYR A 180 11.65 8.15 -1.28
N LEU A 181 12.21 7.92 -2.47
CA LEU A 181 13.14 8.85 -3.13
C LEU A 181 12.50 10.20 -3.38
N TYR A 182 11.23 10.24 -3.80
CA TYR A 182 10.48 11.49 -3.95
C TYR A 182 10.44 12.31 -2.65
N LEU A 183 10.33 11.67 -1.48
CA LEU A 183 10.29 12.34 -0.19
C LEU A 183 11.68 12.79 0.30
N THR A 184 12.67 11.91 0.22
CA THR A 184 14.00 12.13 0.81
C THR A 184 14.99 12.79 -0.13
N GLN A 185 14.84 12.55 -1.43
CA GLN A 185 15.76 12.99 -2.49
C GLN A 185 15.00 13.49 -3.74
N PRO A 186 14.20 14.58 -3.63
CA PRO A 186 13.37 15.08 -4.73
C PRO A 186 14.13 15.51 -6.01
N ASN A 187 15.47 15.58 -5.96
CA ASN A 187 16.35 15.87 -7.10
C ASN A 187 17.07 14.62 -7.63
N HIS A 188 16.72 13.43 -7.17
CA HIS A 188 17.33 12.17 -7.63
C HIS A 188 17.03 11.95 -9.12
N GLU A 189 17.99 11.41 -9.87
CA GLU A 189 17.85 11.21 -11.33
C GLU A 189 16.66 10.31 -11.72
N ALA A 190 16.30 9.37 -10.86
CA ALA A 190 15.13 8.52 -11.03
C ALA A 190 13.78 9.24 -10.88
N ILE A 191 13.77 10.48 -10.37
CA ILE A 191 12.56 11.24 -10.08
C ILE A 191 12.60 12.55 -10.86
N THR A 192 11.69 12.69 -11.82
CA THR A 192 11.43 13.99 -12.46
C THR A 192 10.12 14.54 -11.92
N LEU A 193 10.24 15.53 -11.04
CA LEU A 193 9.12 16.40 -10.69
C LEU A 193 8.74 17.15 -11.96
N ALA A 194 7.49 17.03 -12.41
CA ALA A 194 7.05 17.60 -13.69
C ALA A 194 7.57 19.03 -13.88
N GLN A 195 8.48 19.21 -14.84
CA GLN A 195 8.84 20.51 -15.38
C GLN A 195 7.89 20.79 -16.56
N ASP A 196 7.56 22.06 -16.77
CA ASP A 196 6.74 22.60 -17.85
C ASP A 196 5.21 22.67 -17.61
N GLY A 197 4.77 23.88 -17.24
CA GLY A 197 3.41 24.40 -17.49
C GLY A 197 2.26 23.78 -16.69
N VAL A 198 2.42 22.58 -16.17
CA VAL A 198 1.46 21.91 -15.28
C VAL A 198 1.83 22.25 -13.85
N LYS A 199 0.91 22.91 -13.13
CA LYS A 199 1.04 23.19 -11.69
C LYS A 199 0.93 21.89 -10.88
N SER A 200 1.86 20.95 -11.06
CA SER A 200 1.90 19.79 -10.20
C SER A 200 2.39 20.25 -8.83
N LYS A 201 1.53 20.06 -7.82
CA LYS A 201 1.81 20.51 -6.46
C LYS A 201 2.79 19.50 -5.88
N HIS A 202 4.09 19.79 -5.98
CA HIS A 202 5.14 18.97 -5.41
C HIS A 202 5.83 19.63 -4.25
N HIS A 203 6.34 18.79 -3.39
CA HIS A 203 7.33 19.14 -2.39
C HIS A 203 8.73 19.13 -3.02
N THR A 204 9.57 20.09 -2.64
CA THR A 204 10.92 20.28 -3.20
C THR A 204 12.04 20.20 -2.16
N THR A 205 11.71 20.03 -0.87
CA THR A 205 12.68 20.17 0.23
C THR A 205 12.96 18.82 0.90
N PRO A 206 14.07 18.12 0.65
CA PRO A 206 14.38 16.80 1.25
C PRO A 206 13.82 16.59 2.66
N ILE A 207 12.98 15.56 2.85
CA ILE A 207 12.48 15.18 4.17
C ILE A 207 13.50 14.26 4.82
N ASP A 208 13.89 14.57 6.04
CA ASP A 208 14.82 13.75 6.82
C ASP A 208 14.18 12.37 7.11
N PRO A 209 14.84 11.25 6.78
CA PRO A 209 14.35 9.90 7.07
C PRO A 209 13.89 9.69 8.51
N LYS A 210 14.48 10.38 9.50
CA LYS A 210 14.07 10.29 10.91
C LYS A 210 12.64 10.78 11.18
N ASP A 211 12.14 11.66 10.32
CA ASP A 211 10.79 12.23 10.42
C ASP A 211 9.78 11.40 9.62
N ILE A 212 10.23 10.38 8.88
CA ILE A 212 9.36 9.52 8.08
C ILE A 212 8.89 8.31 8.90
N VAL A 213 7.62 7.97 8.77
CA VAL A 213 7.03 6.72 9.28
C VAL A 213 6.45 5.96 8.10
N LEU A 214 6.88 4.72 7.92
CA LEU A 214 6.30 3.84 6.92
C LEU A 214 4.95 3.32 7.43
N ALA A 215 3.91 3.34 6.63
CA ALA A 215 2.60 2.92 7.09
C ALA A 215 1.78 2.25 5.99
N GLY A 216 0.93 1.32 6.39
CA GLY A 216 -0.03 0.72 5.47
C GLY A 216 -1.01 -0.20 6.17
N ASP A 217 -2.02 -0.61 5.43
CA ASP A 217 -3.03 -1.56 5.89
C ASP A 217 -3.19 -2.74 4.93
N SER A 218 -3.53 -3.92 5.47
CA SER A 218 -3.80 -5.11 4.67
C SER A 218 -2.67 -5.43 3.67
N ALA A 219 -2.97 -5.48 2.37
CA ALA A 219 -1.98 -5.64 1.29
C ALA A 219 -0.91 -4.53 1.29
N GLY A 220 -1.27 -3.27 1.56
CA GLY A 220 -0.34 -2.15 1.62
C GLY A 220 0.67 -2.26 2.76
N ALA A 221 0.26 -2.78 3.91
CA ALA A 221 1.19 -3.13 4.99
C ALA A 221 2.18 -4.23 4.55
N GLY A 222 1.72 -5.20 3.75
CA GLY A 222 2.59 -6.19 3.11
C GLY A 222 3.60 -5.56 2.15
N VAL A 223 3.18 -4.58 1.35
CA VAL A 223 4.06 -3.79 0.47
C VAL A 223 5.12 -3.06 1.30
N ILE A 224 4.75 -2.41 2.40
CA ILE A 224 5.70 -1.73 3.29
C ILE A 224 6.74 -2.70 3.87
N ILE A 225 6.31 -3.87 4.36
CA ILE A 225 7.25 -4.89 4.85
C ILE A 225 8.21 -5.32 3.74
N ALA A 226 7.69 -5.62 2.55
CA ALA A 226 8.50 -6.06 1.42
C ALA A 226 9.49 -4.97 0.98
N PHE A 227 9.08 -3.70 1.00
CA PHE A 227 9.93 -2.55 0.75
C PHE A 227 11.04 -2.40 1.80
N GLN A 228 10.75 -2.60 3.09
CA GLN A 228 11.78 -2.57 4.14
C GLN A 228 12.83 -3.67 3.94
N LEU A 229 12.40 -4.88 3.59
CA LEU A 229 13.31 -5.97 3.26
C LEU A 229 14.14 -5.62 2.01
N TYR A 230 13.49 -5.05 1.00
CA TYR A 230 14.14 -4.62 -0.23
C TYR A 230 15.24 -3.59 0.02
N ILE A 231 14.95 -2.53 0.79
CA ILE A 231 15.95 -1.52 1.13
C ILE A 231 17.10 -2.14 1.93
N ARG A 232 16.80 -2.93 2.96
CA ARG A 232 17.81 -3.53 3.84
C ARG A 232 18.77 -4.43 3.06
N ASP A 233 18.22 -5.31 2.22
CA ASP A 233 19.00 -6.38 1.59
C ASP A 233 19.70 -5.94 0.31
N TYR A 234 19.14 -4.95 -0.39
CA TYR A 234 19.60 -4.63 -1.74
C TYR A 234 19.97 -3.17 -1.98
N VAL A 235 19.28 -2.22 -1.34
CA VAL A 235 19.53 -0.79 -1.59
C VAL A 235 20.61 -0.26 -0.67
N GLN A 236 20.47 -0.42 0.65
CA GLN A 236 21.41 0.09 1.65
C GLN A 236 22.85 -0.42 1.50
N PRO A 237 23.11 -1.68 1.07
CA PRO A 237 24.48 -2.12 0.81
C PRO A 237 25.18 -1.35 -0.33
N VAL A 238 24.41 -0.78 -1.26
CA VAL A 238 24.91 -0.04 -2.44
C VAL A 238 24.84 1.48 -2.21
N VAL A 239 23.80 1.94 -1.51
CA VAL A 239 23.47 3.35 -1.25
C VAL A 239 23.30 3.54 0.26
N PRO A 240 24.39 3.54 1.04
CA PRO A 240 24.33 3.59 2.51
C PRO A 240 23.73 4.89 3.07
N GLU A 241 23.74 5.97 2.29
CA GLU A 241 23.10 7.25 2.63
C GLU A 241 21.57 7.20 2.59
N LEU A 242 20.98 6.16 1.98
CA LEU A 242 19.53 5.96 1.98
C LEU A 242 19.11 5.23 3.28
N GLU A 243 18.97 6.00 4.35
CA GLU A 243 18.61 5.47 5.66
C GLU A 243 17.19 4.87 5.69
N MET A 244 16.98 3.87 6.56
CA MET A 244 15.67 3.29 6.80
C MET A 244 14.89 4.18 7.76
N PRO A 245 13.60 4.50 7.51
CA PRO A 245 12.80 5.23 8.46
C PRO A 245 12.71 4.51 9.83
N PRO A 246 12.71 5.24 10.96
CA PRO A 246 12.86 4.65 12.29
C PRO A 246 11.63 3.91 12.80
N ALA A 247 10.47 4.07 12.16
CA ALA A 247 9.22 3.51 12.63
C ALA A 247 8.32 3.02 11.48
N THR A 248 7.49 2.03 11.80
CA THR A 248 6.52 1.46 10.88
C THR A 248 5.19 1.18 11.58
N VAL A 249 4.08 1.54 10.94
CA VAL A 249 2.72 1.25 11.40
C VAL A 249 2.06 0.27 10.42
N LEU A 250 1.79 -0.94 10.90
CA LEU A 250 1.22 -2.02 10.09
C LEU A 250 -0.16 -2.39 10.60
N MET A 251 -1.19 -2.11 9.80
CA MET A 251 -2.57 -2.38 10.18
C MET A 251 -3.07 -3.67 9.52
N SER A 252 -3.30 -4.72 10.31
CA SER A 252 -3.83 -6.00 9.81
C SER A 252 -3.04 -6.52 8.59
N ALA A 253 -1.71 -6.53 8.69
CA ALA A 253 -0.85 -6.77 7.54
C ALA A 253 -1.10 -8.14 6.88
N TRP A 254 -1.23 -8.13 5.55
CA TRP A 254 -1.31 -9.34 4.78
C TRP A 254 0.09 -9.86 4.45
N THR A 255 0.58 -10.80 5.27
CA THR A 255 1.95 -11.32 5.19
C THR A 255 2.05 -12.74 4.65
N ASP A 256 0.92 -13.39 4.36
CA ASP A 256 0.84 -14.74 3.81
C ASP A 256 -0.15 -14.80 2.65
N ILE A 257 0.38 -14.70 1.42
CA ILE A 257 -0.41 -14.80 0.18
C ILE A 257 -1.00 -16.21 0.01
N SER A 258 -0.37 -17.23 0.61
CA SER A 258 -0.83 -18.63 0.49
C SER A 258 -2.03 -18.96 1.38
N THR A 259 -2.43 -18.03 2.26
CA THR A 259 -3.54 -18.15 3.22
C THR A 259 -3.50 -19.45 4.03
N SER A 260 -2.29 -19.89 4.36
CA SER A 260 -1.99 -21.19 4.95
C SER A 260 -2.15 -21.24 6.47
N MET A 261 -2.24 -20.08 7.13
CA MET A 261 -2.32 -19.99 8.59
C MET A 261 -3.69 -20.46 9.13
N PRO A 262 -3.75 -21.12 10.30
CA PRO A 262 -5.00 -21.64 10.87
C PRO A 262 -6.11 -20.59 11.08
N SER A 263 -5.75 -19.30 11.20
CA SER A 263 -6.73 -18.21 11.32
C SER A 263 -7.57 -18.04 10.05
N ALA A 264 -7.03 -18.37 8.86
CA ALA A 264 -7.76 -18.31 7.60
C ALA A 264 -8.95 -19.27 7.56
N THR A 265 -8.87 -20.39 8.28
CA THR A 265 -9.95 -21.39 8.39
C THR A 265 -10.76 -21.23 9.68
N ASN A 266 -10.10 -21.25 10.83
CA ASN A 266 -10.75 -21.31 12.15
C ASN A 266 -11.40 -19.99 12.58
N ARG A 267 -11.06 -18.87 11.93
CA ARG A 267 -11.61 -17.53 12.21
C ARG A 267 -12.24 -16.89 10.97
N ARG A 268 -12.59 -17.69 9.95
CA ARG A 268 -13.17 -17.21 8.68
C ARG A 268 -14.37 -16.27 8.88
N SER A 269 -15.22 -16.53 9.87
CA SER A 269 -16.39 -15.68 10.19
C SER A 269 -16.05 -14.27 10.67
N PHE A 270 -14.82 -14.04 11.14
CA PHE A 270 -14.33 -12.72 11.56
C PHE A 270 -13.49 -12.04 10.49
N CYS A 271 -13.20 -12.73 9.39
CA CYS A 271 -12.43 -12.20 8.27
C CYS A 271 -13.37 -11.39 7.37
N TYR A 272 -13.16 -10.08 7.28
CA TYR A 272 -14.02 -9.19 6.48
C TYR A 272 -13.83 -9.38 4.98
N THR A 273 -12.75 -10.03 4.56
CA THR A 273 -12.43 -10.24 3.15
C THR A 273 -13.25 -11.38 2.58
N PRO A 274 -13.87 -11.20 1.38
CA PRO A 274 -14.74 -12.21 0.80
C PRO A 274 -13.96 -13.50 0.62
N SER A 275 -14.55 -14.59 1.09
CA SER A 275 -13.94 -15.90 0.96
C SER A 275 -14.38 -16.56 -0.36
N PRO A 276 -13.48 -17.20 -1.11
CA PRO A 276 -12.09 -17.45 -0.77
C PRO A 276 -11.13 -16.40 -1.37
N MET A 277 -10.62 -15.47 -0.56
CA MET A 277 -9.29 -14.90 -0.85
C MET A 277 -8.30 -16.04 -0.72
N GLY A 278 -7.79 -16.53 -1.85
CA GLY A 278 -6.84 -17.64 -1.88
C GLY A 278 -7.43 -18.91 -1.26
N VAL A 279 -8.09 -19.75 -2.05
CA VAL A 279 -7.97 -21.18 -1.76
C VAL A 279 -6.48 -21.50 -1.89
N ASN A 280 -5.85 -21.92 -0.80
CA ASN A 280 -4.47 -22.41 -0.85
C ASN A 280 -4.35 -23.35 -2.06
N PRO A 281 -3.52 -23.02 -3.07
CA PRO A 281 -3.46 -23.79 -4.31
C PRO A 281 -2.94 -25.22 -4.07
N PHE A 282 -2.37 -25.49 -2.89
CA PHE A 282 -1.90 -26.80 -2.44
C PHE A 282 -2.99 -27.62 -1.73
N VAL A 283 -4.12 -27.01 -1.34
CA VAL A 283 -5.26 -27.74 -0.75
C VAL A 283 -6.06 -28.38 -1.88
N LYS A 284 -5.78 -29.65 -2.15
CA LYS A 284 -6.55 -30.47 -3.09
C LYS A 284 -8.01 -30.51 -2.63
N LYS A 285 -8.93 -30.23 -3.57
CA LYS A 285 -10.41 -30.10 -3.52
C LYS A 285 -11.25 -31.08 -2.64
N LYS A 286 -10.70 -31.91 -1.75
CA LYS A 286 -11.41 -32.98 -1.05
C LYS A 286 -11.94 -32.66 0.36
N GLU A 287 -11.58 -31.55 0.99
CA GLU A 287 -11.94 -31.33 2.40
C GLU A 287 -12.98 -30.23 2.66
N PHE A 288 -13.57 -29.61 1.62
CA PHE A 288 -14.46 -28.45 1.80
C PHE A 288 -15.92 -28.75 2.16
N TYR A 289 -16.30 -30.01 2.45
CA TYR A 289 -17.66 -30.33 2.91
C TYR A 289 -17.66 -31.46 3.94
N ALA A 290 -17.43 -31.12 5.20
CA ALA A 290 -17.93 -31.92 6.32
C ALA A 290 -18.08 -31.02 7.55
N PHE A 291 -19.18 -30.28 7.64
CA PHE A 291 -19.70 -29.91 8.95
C PHE A 291 -20.39 -31.16 9.53
N PRO A 292 -20.11 -31.57 10.78
CA PRO A 292 -20.95 -32.54 11.46
C PRO A 292 -22.36 -31.96 11.66
N LYS A 293 -23.36 -32.84 11.54
CA LYS A 293 -24.80 -32.56 11.59
C LYS A 293 -25.24 -31.81 12.84
#